data_AF-A0A4Q3YSA0-F1
#
_entry.id   AF-A0A4Q3YSA0-F1
#
_cell.length_a   1.000
_cell.length_b   1.000
_cell.length_c   1.000
_cell.angle_alpha   90.00
_cell.angle_beta   90.00
_cell.angle_gamma   90.00
#
_symmetry.space_group_name_H-M   'P 1'
#
loop_
_entity.id
_entity.type
_entity.pdbx_description
1 polymer ?
#
loop_
_entity_poly.entity_id
_entity_poly.type
_entity_poly.pdbx_seq_one_letter_code
_entity_poly.pdbx_strand_id
1 'polypeptide(L)'
;MIHPQKILRGIFTNKHMTDRHGPLERYGFALAAAAATLAITFESRLAREQVRCMVQDRFDTGFRRLSWYLRRGWPGLDLSADPLYLFCDGLDRRELVAMRRFLNRRKAQQPRGVFSGEMALLSAIDLLEAFGSDEYAAALSVFHADAEAALQHRLAHRGSPTGPAKGDTRKPRNASTAREEFSRTAAEDALRETVALLRDNGFAPFILSGTLLGAVREGQILDHDYDVDLGLFADEIDLDRLTALLHDSPPFRCIVTADQTVLTRTPSGALRLERLPIIYKLRHPTGIVTDIFVHYREAGQAWHGSSQFRWTNADFGLQERTLAGTQVLEPDDPALHLTENYGDWQTPQKQFQVAIDTPNMVLFDSPLSAALAIWRLGMMTDRPAAQFDRLLDQMKDAGFITRSGEDGWTIAPDLFAEQASRDGAG
;
A
#
# COMPACT_ATOMS: atom_id res chain seq x y z
N MET A 1 19.35 -25.20 18.50
CA MET A 1 18.56 -24.04 18.98
C MET A 1 17.69 -23.57 17.81
N ILE A 2 16.44 -24.02 17.76
CA ILE A 2 15.54 -23.70 16.63
C ILE A 2 15.23 -22.21 16.71
N HIS A 3 15.56 -21.46 15.65
CA HIS A 3 15.30 -20.02 15.60
C HIS A 3 13.79 -19.79 15.77
N PRO A 4 13.31 -18.99 16.74
CA PRO A 4 11.87 -18.75 16.96
C PRO A 4 11.17 -18.22 15.70
N GLN A 5 11.93 -17.55 14.81
CA GLN A 5 11.47 -17.12 13.49
C GLN A 5 11.11 -18.28 12.54
N LYS A 6 11.77 -19.44 12.62
CA LYS A 6 11.43 -20.62 11.80
C LYS A 6 10.16 -21.31 12.30
N ILE A 7 9.93 -21.34 13.60
CA ILE A 7 8.73 -21.93 14.21
C ILE A 7 7.50 -21.08 13.88
N LEU A 8 7.58 -19.77 14.05
CA LEU A 8 6.47 -18.86 13.70
C LEU A 8 6.16 -18.88 12.19
N ARG A 9 7.17 -18.99 11.31
CA ARG A 9 6.96 -19.09 9.86
C ARG A 9 6.41 -20.43 9.38
N GLY A 10 6.66 -21.52 10.12
CA GLY A 10 6.07 -22.83 9.84
C GLY A 10 4.63 -22.98 10.32
N ILE A 11 4.23 -22.21 11.34
CA ILE A 11 2.87 -22.21 11.90
C ILE A 11 1.93 -21.32 11.09
N PHE A 12 2.42 -20.23 10.49
CA PHE A 12 1.62 -19.26 9.75
C PHE A 12 2.14 -19.10 8.31
N THR A 13 1.72 -20.00 7.41
CA THR A 13 1.95 -19.83 5.97
C THR A 13 1.09 -18.68 5.44
N ASN A 14 1.51 -18.06 4.32
CA ASN A 14 0.70 -17.04 3.64
C ASN A 14 -0.69 -17.59 3.27
N LYS A 15 -0.73 -18.88 2.92
CA LYS A 15 -1.96 -19.63 2.69
C LYS A 15 -2.89 -19.60 3.90
N HIS A 16 -2.40 -19.98 5.08
CA HIS A 16 -3.23 -19.97 6.28
C HIS A 16 -3.79 -18.57 6.58
N MET A 17 -2.98 -17.51 6.49
CA MET A 17 -3.41 -16.14 6.78
C MET A 17 -4.57 -15.63 5.90
N THR A 18 -4.79 -16.25 4.74
CA THR A 18 -5.76 -15.81 3.73
C THR A 18 -6.89 -16.82 3.48
N ASP A 19 -6.82 -18.01 4.08
CA ASP A 19 -7.88 -19.02 4.07
C ASP A 19 -9.04 -18.62 5.01
N ARG A 20 -10.18 -19.32 4.91
CA ARG A 20 -11.32 -19.11 5.82
C ARG A 20 -11.09 -19.86 7.13
N HIS A 21 -11.23 -19.17 8.26
CA HIS A 21 -11.08 -19.79 9.58
C HIS A 21 -12.43 -20.08 10.24
N GLY A 22 -12.49 -21.21 10.96
CA GLY A 22 -13.67 -21.59 11.74
C GLY A 22 -13.85 -20.70 12.98
N PRO A 23 -15.05 -20.67 13.59
CA PRO A 23 -15.30 -19.86 14.78
C PRO A 23 -14.35 -20.16 15.95
N LEU A 24 -14.11 -21.43 16.27
CA LEU A 24 -13.21 -21.84 17.37
C LEU A 24 -11.79 -21.30 17.18
N GLU A 25 -11.30 -21.38 15.95
CA GLU A 25 -9.99 -20.88 15.57
C GLU A 25 -9.91 -19.36 15.68
N ARG A 26 -10.90 -18.64 15.13
CA ARG A 26 -11.01 -17.18 15.22
C ARG A 26 -10.97 -16.68 16.66
N TYR A 27 -11.76 -17.27 17.55
CA TYR A 27 -11.79 -16.87 18.96
C TYR A 27 -10.53 -17.30 19.72
N GLY A 28 -9.97 -18.48 19.42
CA GLY A 28 -8.71 -18.94 20.02
C GLY A 28 -7.55 -17.99 19.69
N PHE A 29 -7.38 -17.64 18.41
CA PHE A 29 -6.37 -16.68 17.98
C PHE A 29 -6.66 -15.26 18.46
N ALA A 30 -7.92 -14.84 18.54
CA ALA A 30 -8.29 -13.54 19.08
C ALA A 30 -7.75 -13.35 20.51
N LEU A 31 -7.92 -14.33 21.40
CA LEU A 31 -7.44 -14.27 22.78
C LEU A 31 -5.91 -14.21 22.84
N ALA A 32 -5.23 -15.07 22.08
CA ALA A 32 -3.76 -15.09 22.03
C ALA A 32 -3.17 -13.79 21.47
N ALA A 33 -3.72 -13.28 20.36
CA ALA A 33 -3.28 -12.04 19.72
C ALA A 33 -3.55 -10.82 20.60
N ALA A 34 -4.69 -10.77 21.30
CA ALA A 34 -5.01 -9.70 22.24
C ALA A 34 -4.07 -9.68 23.44
N ALA A 35 -3.81 -10.86 24.04
CA ALA A 35 -2.88 -10.98 25.17
C ALA A 35 -1.45 -10.56 24.77
N ALA A 36 -0.96 -11.04 23.63
CA ALA A 36 0.34 -10.65 23.09
C ALA A 36 0.41 -9.13 22.85
N THR A 37 -0.61 -8.56 22.20
CA THR A 37 -0.66 -7.13 21.89
C THR A 37 -0.68 -6.28 23.15
N LEU A 38 -1.47 -6.67 24.16
CA LEU A 38 -1.50 -5.96 25.44
C LEU A 38 -0.14 -6.03 26.15
N ALA A 39 0.51 -7.20 26.16
CA ALA A 39 1.83 -7.37 26.79
C ALA A 39 2.95 -6.61 26.07
N ILE A 40 2.81 -6.34 24.77
CA ILE A 40 3.81 -5.62 23.97
C ILE A 40 3.57 -4.10 24.02
N THR A 41 2.32 -3.69 23.81
CA THR A 41 1.97 -2.29 23.59
C THR A 41 1.52 -1.58 24.86
N PHE A 42 1.02 -2.32 25.86
CA PHE A 42 0.30 -1.80 27.02
C PHE A 42 -0.95 -0.96 26.66
N GLU A 43 -1.53 -1.18 25.48
CA GLU A 43 -2.74 -0.49 25.02
C GLU A 43 -3.91 -1.47 24.88
N SER A 44 -4.91 -1.35 25.76
CA SER A 44 -6.13 -2.18 25.71
C SER A 44 -6.95 -1.95 24.44
N ARG A 45 -6.85 -0.76 23.84
CA ARG A 45 -7.50 -0.43 22.57
C ARG A 45 -6.92 -1.24 21.42
N LEU A 46 -5.59 -1.31 21.31
CA LEU A 46 -4.92 -2.11 20.28
C LEU A 46 -5.16 -3.61 20.48
N ALA A 47 -5.27 -4.06 21.73
CA ALA A 47 -5.64 -5.45 22.02
C ALA A 47 -7.07 -5.78 21.55
N ARG A 48 -8.04 -4.87 21.72
CA ARG A 48 -9.42 -5.05 21.23
C ARG A 48 -9.49 -5.02 19.70
N GLU A 49 -8.69 -4.17 19.07
CA GLU A 49 -8.56 -4.13 17.61
C GLU A 49 -8.08 -5.50 17.07
N GLN A 50 -7.11 -6.13 17.73
CA GLN A 50 -6.65 -7.47 17.36
C GLN A 50 -7.74 -8.54 17.52
N VAL A 51 -8.58 -8.45 18.57
CA VAL A 51 -9.78 -9.28 18.67
C VAL A 51 -10.70 -9.05 17.46
N ARG A 52 -10.96 -7.78 17.10
CA ARG A 52 -11.80 -7.43 15.95
C ARG A 52 -11.26 -8.04 14.66
N CYS A 53 -9.96 -7.95 14.39
CA CYS A 53 -9.34 -8.55 13.21
C CYS A 53 -9.54 -10.07 13.15
N MET A 54 -9.20 -10.80 14.22
CA MET A 54 -9.34 -12.27 14.24
C MET A 54 -10.81 -12.71 14.19
N VAL A 55 -11.68 -12.04 14.96
CA VAL A 55 -13.12 -12.32 14.96
C VAL A 55 -13.75 -11.98 13.61
N GLN A 56 -13.20 -11.10 12.79
CA GLN A 56 -13.69 -10.80 11.43
C GLN A 56 -12.97 -11.61 10.33
N ASP A 57 -12.16 -12.61 10.69
CA ASP A 57 -11.40 -13.43 9.73
C ASP A 57 -10.39 -12.62 8.88
N ARG A 58 -9.89 -11.51 9.47
CA ARG A 58 -8.82 -10.64 8.92
C ARG A 58 -7.47 -10.99 9.54
N PHE A 59 -7.09 -12.26 9.39
CA PHE A 59 -5.87 -12.81 9.97
C PHE A 59 -4.62 -12.16 9.37
N ASP A 60 -4.64 -11.81 8.08
CA ASP A 60 -3.53 -11.15 7.41
C ASP A 60 -3.11 -9.83 8.08
N THR A 61 -4.09 -8.97 8.33
CA THR A 61 -3.96 -7.64 8.91
C THR A 61 -3.56 -7.80 10.37
N GLY A 62 -4.26 -8.67 11.10
CA GLY A 62 -3.98 -8.90 12.52
C GLY A 62 -2.57 -9.43 12.78
N PHE A 63 -2.06 -10.36 11.97
CA PHE A 63 -0.72 -10.89 12.13
C PHE A 63 0.37 -9.95 11.62
N ARG A 64 0.16 -9.26 10.50
CA ARG A 64 1.12 -8.24 10.02
C ARG A 64 1.25 -7.10 11.03
N ARG A 65 0.14 -6.65 11.62
CA ARG A 65 0.11 -5.65 12.69
C ARG A 65 0.77 -6.15 13.97
N LEU A 66 0.51 -7.39 14.40
CA LEU A 66 1.21 -7.98 15.54
C LEU A 66 2.72 -8.11 15.31
N SER A 67 3.13 -8.52 14.11
CA SER A 67 4.53 -8.54 13.69
C SER A 67 5.15 -7.16 13.78
N TRP A 68 4.44 -6.11 13.35
CA TRP A 68 4.90 -4.73 13.49
C TRP A 68 5.00 -4.30 14.97
N TYR A 69 4.04 -4.67 15.83
CA TYR A 69 4.14 -4.43 17.28
C TYR A 69 5.36 -5.10 17.89
N LEU A 70 5.66 -6.34 17.50
CA LEU A 70 6.85 -7.06 17.96
C LEU A 70 8.15 -6.34 17.55
N ARG A 71 8.19 -5.80 16.33
CA ARG A 71 9.32 -5.02 15.80
C ARG A 71 9.54 -3.71 16.56
N ARG A 72 8.45 -2.99 16.89
CA ARG A 72 8.51 -1.67 17.59
C ARG A 72 8.48 -1.77 19.12
N GLY A 73 8.07 -2.92 19.64
CA GLY A 73 7.92 -3.21 21.06
C GLY A 73 9.23 -3.59 21.74
N TRP A 74 9.13 -4.09 22.98
CA TRP A 74 10.27 -4.60 23.75
C TRP A 74 10.93 -5.86 23.19
N PRO A 75 10.24 -6.74 22.44
CA PRO A 75 10.91 -7.89 21.84
C PRO A 75 11.87 -7.51 20.71
N GLY A 76 11.62 -6.40 20.00
CA GLY A 76 12.44 -5.97 18.86
C GLY A 76 12.54 -7.02 17.74
N LEU A 77 11.54 -7.90 17.64
CA LEU A 77 11.56 -9.04 16.71
C LEU A 77 11.02 -8.62 15.35
N ASP A 78 11.86 -8.75 14.32
CA ASP A 78 11.47 -8.45 12.95
C ASP A 78 11.03 -9.71 12.18
N LEU A 79 9.71 -9.90 12.10
CA LEU A 79 9.09 -11.05 11.43
C LEU A 79 8.66 -10.75 9.99
N SER A 80 8.39 -9.48 9.65
CA SER A 80 8.02 -9.02 8.31
C SER A 80 9.25 -8.51 7.54
N ALA A 81 9.23 -8.61 6.20
CA ALA A 81 10.26 -8.05 5.34
C ALA A 81 9.77 -6.84 4.53
N ASP A 82 8.54 -6.38 4.79
CA ASP A 82 7.95 -5.25 4.08
C ASP A 82 8.48 -3.92 4.66
N PRO A 83 9.23 -3.12 3.87
CA PRO A 83 9.78 -1.83 4.31
C PRO A 83 8.71 -0.73 4.39
N LEU A 84 7.53 -0.94 3.81
CA LEU A 84 6.48 0.07 3.63
C LEU A 84 5.09 -0.40 4.08
N TYR A 85 5.04 -1.37 4.99
CA TYR A 85 3.79 -1.80 5.59
C TYR A 85 3.08 -0.64 6.30
N LEU A 86 1.89 -0.26 5.81
CA LEU A 86 1.03 0.76 6.42
C LEU A 86 0.39 0.22 7.72
N PHE A 87 1.15 0.26 8.80
CA PHE A 87 0.79 -0.37 10.07
C PHE A 87 -0.50 0.17 10.72
N CYS A 88 -0.89 1.39 10.38
CA CYS A 88 -2.07 2.09 10.90
C CYS A 88 -3.33 1.96 10.03
N ASP A 89 -3.29 1.19 8.93
CA ASP A 89 -4.41 1.08 8.01
C ASP A 89 -5.70 0.52 8.66
N GLY A 90 -6.85 1.16 8.41
CA GLY A 90 -8.13 0.73 8.98
C GLY A 90 -8.26 0.82 10.52
N LEU A 91 -7.41 1.62 11.18
CA LEU A 91 -7.58 1.98 12.60
C LEU A 91 -8.52 3.17 12.75
N ASP A 92 -9.38 3.14 13.76
CA ASP A 92 -10.17 4.30 14.14
C ASP A 92 -9.34 5.34 14.91
N ARG A 93 -9.85 6.57 15.04
CA ARG A 93 -9.16 7.66 15.77
C ARG A 93 -8.69 7.29 17.19
N ARG A 94 -9.48 6.54 17.95
CA ARG A 94 -9.11 6.16 19.33
C ARG A 94 -7.98 5.13 19.33
N GLU A 95 -7.96 4.26 18.34
CA GLU A 95 -6.88 3.30 18.09
C GLU A 95 -5.62 4.01 17.58
N LEU A 96 -5.73 5.01 16.69
CA LEU A 96 -4.61 5.84 16.23
C LEU A 96 -3.96 6.60 17.40
N VAL A 97 -4.77 7.17 18.30
CA VAL A 97 -4.25 7.82 19.52
C VAL A 97 -3.54 6.80 20.44
N ALA A 98 -4.06 5.57 20.57
CA ALA A 98 -3.40 4.52 21.32
C ALA A 98 -2.07 4.09 20.68
N MET A 99 -2.05 3.96 19.35
CA MET A 99 -0.85 3.69 18.57
C MET A 99 0.21 4.78 18.77
N ARG A 100 -0.19 6.05 18.76
CA ARG A 100 0.68 7.20 19.01
C ARG A 100 1.30 7.14 20.41
N ARG A 101 0.51 6.81 21.44
CA ARG A 101 1.03 6.62 22.81
C ARG A 101 2.05 5.49 22.88
N PHE A 102 1.77 4.37 22.22
CA PHE A 102 2.69 3.25 22.13
C PHE A 102 4.03 3.68 21.50
N LEU A 103 4.00 4.31 20.31
CA LEU A 103 5.20 4.80 19.64
C LEU A 103 5.98 5.80 20.49
N ASN A 104 5.29 6.77 21.12
CA ASN A 104 5.93 7.76 21.99
C ASN A 104 6.64 7.13 23.19
N ARG A 105 6.06 6.10 23.83
CA ARG A 105 6.73 5.35 24.91
C ARG A 105 8.00 4.65 24.43
N ARG A 106 8.12 4.37 23.13
CA ARG A 106 9.24 3.66 22.51
C ARG A 106 10.20 4.55 21.72
N LYS A 107 9.95 5.87 21.69
CA LYS A 107 10.70 6.87 20.90
C LYS A 107 12.21 6.76 21.08
N ALA A 108 12.68 6.62 22.33
CA ALA A 108 14.11 6.56 22.63
C ALA A 108 14.80 5.27 22.14
N GLN A 109 14.05 4.20 21.84
CA GLN A 109 14.58 2.93 21.36
C GLN A 109 14.50 2.78 19.84
N GLN A 110 13.97 3.78 19.12
CA GLN A 110 13.79 3.73 17.68
C GLN A 110 14.73 4.72 16.96
N PRO A 111 15.25 4.36 15.77
CA PRO A 111 15.96 5.33 14.93
C PRO A 111 15.08 6.54 14.62
N ARG A 112 15.66 7.74 14.73
CA ARG A 112 14.89 9.00 14.58
C ARG A 112 14.13 9.11 13.27
N GLY A 113 14.73 8.68 12.15
CA GLY A 113 14.07 8.70 10.84
C GLY A 113 12.91 7.73 10.70
N VAL A 114 13.01 6.56 11.35
CA VAL A 114 11.90 5.59 11.40
C VAL A 114 10.77 6.16 12.26
N PHE A 115 11.08 6.63 13.46
CA PHE A 115 10.07 7.19 14.37
C PHE A 115 9.33 8.38 13.75
N SER A 116 10.05 9.37 13.23
CA SER A 116 9.43 10.55 12.61
C SER A 116 8.59 10.19 11.38
N GLY A 117 9.07 9.29 10.52
CA GLY A 117 8.29 8.79 9.39
C GLY A 117 7.02 8.06 9.81
N GLU A 118 7.06 7.21 10.85
CA GLU A 118 5.89 6.47 11.31
C GLU A 118 4.87 7.42 11.96
N MET A 119 5.33 8.46 12.64
CA MET A 119 4.48 9.51 13.19
C MET A 119 3.80 10.34 12.10
N ALA A 120 4.49 10.64 10.99
CA ALA A 120 3.91 11.29 9.83
C ALA A 120 2.84 10.43 9.14
N LEU A 121 3.10 9.12 8.95
CA LEU A 121 2.10 8.18 8.43
C LEU A 121 0.89 8.06 9.36
N LEU A 122 1.12 8.00 10.67
CA LEU A 122 0.04 7.87 11.65
C LEU A 122 -0.84 9.13 11.71
N SER A 123 -0.24 10.32 11.70
CA SER A 123 -0.98 11.58 11.68
C SER A 123 -1.68 11.84 10.34
N ALA A 124 -1.14 11.35 9.23
CA ALA A 124 -1.82 11.41 7.93
C ALA A 124 -3.14 10.64 7.95
N ILE A 125 -3.15 9.41 8.49
CA ILE A 125 -4.39 8.63 8.65
C ILE A 125 -5.33 9.29 9.67
N ASP A 126 -4.82 9.81 10.79
CA ASP A 126 -5.65 10.51 11.78
C ASP A 126 -6.31 11.77 11.21
N LEU A 127 -5.60 12.50 10.33
CA LEU A 127 -6.15 13.66 9.62
C LEU A 127 -7.29 13.26 8.68
N LEU A 128 -7.12 12.18 7.92
CA LEU A 128 -8.17 11.64 7.05
C LEU A 128 -9.40 11.19 7.85
N GLU A 129 -9.19 10.51 8.98
CA GLU A 129 -10.28 10.07 9.87
C GLU A 129 -10.94 11.22 10.65
N ALA A 130 -10.24 12.35 10.82
CA ALA A 130 -10.78 13.56 11.43
C ALA A 130 -11.56 14.45 10.45
N PHE A 131 -11.54 14.15 9.15
CA PHE A 131 -12.17 14.99 8.13
C PHE A 131 -13.67 15.18 8.40
N GLY A 132 -14.13 16.43 8.35
CA GLY A 132 -15.52 16.81 8.64
C GLY A 132 -15.90 16.82 10.13
N SER A 133 -14.95 16.65 11.05
CA SER A 133 -15.17 16.77 12.49
C SER A 133 -14.58 18.06 13.07
N ASP A 134 -15.06 18.47 14.25
CA ASP A 134 -14.52 19.62 15.01
C ASP A 134 -13.04 19.44 15.41
N GLU A 135 -12.52 18.21 15.30
CA GLU A 135 -11.14 17.87 15.62
C GLU A 135 -10.20 17.96 14.41
N TYR A 136 -10.71 18.28 13.21
CA TYR A 136 -9.92 18.32 11.97
C TYR A 136 -8.74 19.31 12.05
N ALA A 137 -8.99 20.54 12.52
CA ALA A 137 -7.95 21.56 12.65
C ALA A 137 -6.82 21.13 13.60
N ALA A 138 -7.16 20.44 14.68
CA ALA A 138 -6.17 19.90 15.62
C ALA A 138 -5.38 18.75 14.99
N ALA A 139 -6.04 17.83 14.27
CA ALA A 139 -5.38 16.74 13.55
C ALA A 139 -4.44 17.28 12.45
N LEU A 140 -4.85 18.34 11.75
CA LEU A 140 -4.06 19.01 10.71
C LEU A 140 -2.76 19.58 11.29
N SER A 141 -2.86 20.28 12.43
CA SER A 141 -1.69 20.82 13.12
C SER A 141 -0.70 19.72 13.55
N VAL A 142 -1.22 18.59 14.04
CA VAL A 142 -0.38 17.43 14.39
C VAL A 142 0.28 16.83 13.15
N PHE A 143 -0.46 16.68 12.05
CA PHE A 143 0.07 16.19 10.79
C PHE A 143 1.19 17.08 10.24
N HIS A 144 0.98 18.39 10.19
CA HIS A 144 2.01 19.34 9.75
C HIS A 144 3.28 19.23 10.61
N ALA A 145 3.13 19.18 11.94
CA ALA A 145 4.28 19.07 12.84
C ALA A 145 5.06 17.76 12.65
N ASP A 146 4.36 16.63 12.52
CA ASP A 146 4.99 15.32 12.32
C ASP A 146 5.64 15.20 10.92
N ALA A 147 4.95 15.68 9.88
CA ALA A 147 5.45 15.70 8.51
C ALA A 147 6.69 16.60 8.38
N GLU A 148 6.66 17.78 9.00
CA GLU A 148 7.80 18.70 9.03
C GLU A 148 9.01 18.05 9.73
N ALA A 149 8.80 17.45 10.92
CA ALA A 149 9.86 16.78 11.65
C ALA A 149 10.48 15.62 10.83
N ALA A 150 9.65 14.87 10.10
CA ALA A 150 10.11 13.80 9.21
C ALA A 150 10.88 14.36 8.01
N LEU A 151 10.35 15.37 7.32
CA LEU A 151 10.99 16.01 6.17
C LEU A 151 12.37 16.60 6.54
N GLN A 152 12.43 17.40 7.61
CA GLN A 152 13.70 17.99 8.07
C GLN A 152 14.74 16.91 8.41
N HIS A 153 14.31 15.80 9.00
CA HIS A 153 15.21 14.67 9.22
C HIS A 153 15.76 14.10 7.91
N ARG A 154 14.92 13.94 6.88
CA ARG A 154 15.38 13.43 5.56
C ARG A 154 16.33 14.38 4.87
N LEU A 155 16.02 15.69 4.86
CA LEU A 155 16.89 16.71 4.26
C LEU A 155 18.26 16.75 4.93
N ALA A 156 18.30 16.71 6.27
CA ALA A 156 19.55 16.70 7.03
C ALA A 156 20.42 15.46 6.79
N HIS A 157 19.85 14.37 6.27
CA HIS A 157 20.55 13.12 5.98
C HIS A 157 20.59 12.80 4.47
N ARG A 158 20.33 13.79 3.60
CA ARG A 158 20.44 13.63 2.15
C ARG A 158 21.84 13.14 1.78
N GLY A 159 21.91 12.06 1.01
CA GLY A 159 23.17 11.44 0.58
C GLY A 159 23.98 10.75 1.69
N SER A 160 23.48 10.74 2.93
CA SER A 160 24.02 9.88 3.98
C SER A 160 23.26 8.56 3.95
N PRO A 161 23.94 7.39 3.94
CA PRO A 161 23.26 6.14 4.19
C PRO A 161 22.48 6.27 5.49
N THR A 162 21.15 6.18 5.48
CA THR A 162 20.46 5.90 6.74
C THR A 162 20.91 4.50 7.10
N GLY A 163 21.92 4.41 7.97
CA GLY A 163 22.42 3.13 8.43
C GLY A 163 21.21 2.27 8.82
N PRO A 164 21.17 0.99 8.41
CA PRO A 164 20.04 0.13 8.72
C PRO A 164 19.78 0.27 10.22
N ALA A 165 18.52 0.53 10.58
CA ALA A 165 18.08 0.33 11.95
C ALA A 165 18.71 -0.99 12.41
N LYS A 166 19.51 -1.02 13.50
CA LYS A 166 20.15 -2.26 13.97
C LYS A 166 19.09 -3.38 13.97
N GLY A 167 19.14 -4.24 12.96
CA GLY A 167 18.02 -5.10 12.56
C GLY A 167 17.86 -5.32 11.04
N ASP A 168 18.18 -4.32 10.21
CA ASP A 168 17.93 -4.36 8.75
C ASP A 168 19.17 -4.70 7.91
N THR A 169 19.96 -5.68 8.38
CA THR A 169 21.07 -6.26 7.61
C THR A 169 20.65 -7.58 6.97
N ARG A 170 19.39 -7.71 6.53
CA ARG A 170 19.01 -8.87 5.72
C ARG A 170 19.45 -8.61 4.28
N LYS A 171 20.25 -9.53 3.74
CA LYS A 171 20.30 -9.73 2.30
C LYS A 171 18.85 -9.77 1.78
N PRO A 172 18.51 -9.08 0.69
CA PRO A 172 17.23 -9.29 0.03
C PRO A 172 17.05 -10.80 -0.14
N ARG A 173 15.85 -11.30 0.16
CA ARG A 173 15.54 -12.72 0.01
C ARG A 173 16.09 -13.17 -1.33
N ASN A 174 16.98 -14.16 -1.33
CA ASN A 174 17.02 -15.06 -2.47
C ASN A 174 15.57 -15.55 -2.62
N ALA A 175 14.99 -15.36 -3.79
CA ALA A 175 13.69 -15.92 -4.18
C ALA A 175 13.59 -17.44 -3.90
N SER A 176 14.69 -18.09 -3.53
CA SER A 176 14.83 -19.51 -3.23
C SER A 176 14.09 -20.03 -1.99
N THR A 177 13.61 -19.20 -1.05
CA THR A 177 12.73 -19.70 0.05
C THR A 177 11.26 -19.31 -0.12
N ALA A 178 10.90 -18.73 -1.28
CA ALA A 178 9.52 -18.65 -1.78
C ALA A 178 9.19 -19.82 -2.72
N ARG A 179 10.18 -20.68 -3.00
CA ARG A 179 10.13 -21.71 -4.04
C ARG A 179 9.14 -22.84 -3.78
N GLU A 180 8.51 -22.90 -2.61
CA GLU A 180 7.60 -24.00 -2.26
C GLU A 180 6.11 -23.66 -2.42
N GLU A 181 5.72 -22.42 -2.78
CA GLU A 181 4.29 -22.04 -2.83
C GLU A 181 3.78 -21.54 -4.20
N PHE A 182 4.63 -21.09 -5.13
CA PHE A 182 4.15 -20.69 -6.47
C PHE A 182 4.13 -21.88 -7.43
N SER A 183 2.96 -22.15 -7.99
CA SER A 183 2.78 -23.07 -9.10
C SER A 183 2.29 -22.28 -10.29
N ARG A 184 3.06 -22.27 -11.37
CA ARG A 184 2.68 -21.60 -12.61
C ARG A 184 1.31 -22.09 -13.10
N THR A 185 1.09 -23.41 -13.12
CA THR A 185 -0.21 -23.99 -13.49
C THR A 185 -1.33 -23.48 -12.60
N ALA A 186 -1.09 -23.32 -11.29
CA ALA A 186 -2.08 -22.75 -10.38
C ALA A 186 -2.39 -21.27 -10.68
N ALA A 187 -1.42 -20.51 -11.20
CA ALA A 187 -1.60 -19.12 -11.61
C ALA A 187 -2.30 -19.02 -12.97
N GLU A 188 -2.00 -19.92 -13.91
CA GLU A 188 -2.70 -20.04 -15.19
C GLU A 188 -4.17 -20.44 -14.97
N ASP A 189 -4.44 -21.33 -14.03
CA ASP A 189 -5.80 -21.68 -13.60
C ASP A 189 -6.53 -20.48 -12.99
N ALA A 190 -5.88 -19.76 -12.07
CA ALA A 190 -6.45 -18.58 -11.45
C ALA A 190 -6.74 -17.46 -12.47
N LEU A 191 -5.84 -17.22 -13.43
CA LEU A 191 -6.05 -16.28 -14.53
C LEU A 191 -7.28 -16.68 -15.35
N ARG A 192 -7.32 -17.93 -15.83
CA ARG A 192 -8.40 -18.44 -16.68
C ARG A 192 -9.77 -18.32 -16.01
N GLU A 193 -9.88 -18.78 -14.78
CA GLU A 193 -11.15 -18.82 -14.05
C GLU A 193 -11.59 -17.42 -13.60
N THR A 194 -10.66 -16.54 -13.23
CA THR A 194 -11.02 -15.14 -12.89
C THR A 194 -11.44 -14.35 -14.13
N VAL A 195 -10.74 -14.53 -15.26
CA VAL A 195 -11.14 -13.90 -16.53
C VAL A 195 -12.52 -14.39 -16.98
N ALA A 196 -12.80 -15.70 -16.87
CA ALA A 196 -14.11 -16.26 -17.16
C ALA A 196 -15.19 -15.64 -16.24
N LEU A 197 -14.96 -15.60 -14.92
CA LEU A 197 -15.87 -14.98 -13.96
C LEU A 197 -16.25 -13.54 -14.36
N LEU A 198 -15.24 -12.72 -14.69
CA LEU A 198 -15.46 -11.32 -15.05
C LEU A 198 -16.18 -11.19 -16.40
N ARG A 199 -15.75 -11.94 -17.43
CA ARG A 199 -16.34 -11.87 -18.78
C ARG A 199 -17.75 -12.40 -18.86
N ASP A 200 -18.05 -13.51 -18.18
CA ASP A 200 -19.40 -14.07 -18.11
C ASP A 200 -20.39 -13.11 -17.44
N ASN A 201 -19.86 -12.15 -16.65
CA ASN A 201 -20.61 -11.07 -16.04
C ASN A 201 -20.47 -9.74 -16.81
N GLY A 202 -20.01 -9.75 -18.06
CA GLY A 202 -20.00 -8.57 -18.94
C GLY A 202 -18.94 -7.52 -18.59
N PHE A 203 -17.90 -7.89 -17.85
CA PHE A 203 -16.72 -7.05 -17.65
C PHE A 203 -15.63 -7.41 -18.68
N ALA A 204 -14.77 -6.44 -19.01
CA ALA A 204 -13.69 -6.61 -19.99
C ALA A 204 -12.30 -6.52 -19.30
N PRO A 205 -11.86 -7.57 -18.58
CA PRO A 205 -10.57 -7.54 -17.90
C PRO A 205 -9.40 -7.58 -18.88
N PHE A 206 -8.36 -6.80 -18.58
CA PHE A 206 -7.08 -6.84 -19.29
C PHE A 206 -5.92 -7.16 -18.34
N ILE A 207 -4.85 -7.77 -18.85
CA ILE A 207 -3.63 -8.05 -18.07
C ILE A 207 -2.76 -6.80 -17.97
N LEU A 208 -2.10 -6.63 -16.83
CA LEU A 208 -1.14 -5.53 -16.58
C LEU A 208 0.04 -6.01 -15.72
N SER A 209 0.93 -5.09 -15.34
CA SER A 209 1.99 -5.30 -14.35
C SER A 209 2.81 -6.58 -14.59
N GLY A 210 2.99 -7.45 -13.57
CA GLY A 210 3.83 -8.64 -13.66
C GLY A 210 3.28 -9.66 -14.67
N THR A 211 1.95 -9.76 -14.75
CA THR A 211 1.25 -10.64 -15.70
C THR A 211 1.47 -10.22 -17.15
N LEU A 212 1.35 -8.92 -17.46
CA LEU A 212 1.67 -8.37 -18.78
C LEU A 212 3.16 -8.54 -19.11
N LEU A 213 4.04 -8.25 -18.15
CA LEU A 213 5.49 -8.39 -18.34
C LEU A 213 5.86 -9.83 -18.69
N GLY A 214 5.31 -10.82 -18.00
CA GLY A 214 5.49 -12.23 -18.33
C GLY A 214 4.96 -12.56 -19.72
N ALA A 215 3.74 -12.12 -20.03
CA ALA A 215 3.13 -12.36 -21.33
C ALA A 215 3.98 -11.82 -22.49
N VAL A 216 4.49 -10.59 -22.38
CA VAL A 216 5.27 -9.93 -23.43
C VAL A 216 6.70 -10.47 -23.50
N ARG A 217 7.37 -10.65 -22.37
CA ARG A 217 8.80 -11.01 -22.33
C ARG A 217 9.04 -12.50 -22.49
N GLU A 218 8.17 -13.34 -21.93
CA GLU A 218 8.38 -14.79 -21.86
C GLU A 218 7.25 -15.61 -22.52
N GLY A 219 6.15 -14.97 -22.94
CA GLY A 219 4.99 -15.65 -23.51
C GLY A 219 4.17 -16.45 -22.49
N GLN A 220 4.41 -16.22 -21.19
CA GLN A 220 3.91 -17.03 -20.08
C GLN A 220 3.92 -16.21 -18.78
N ILE A 221 3.21 -16.67 -17.74
CA ILE A 221 3.32 -16.05 -16.40
C ILE A 221 4.74 -16.27 -15.86
N LEU A 222 5.32 -15.23 -15.23
CA LEU A 222 6.68 -15.29 -14.68
C LEU A 222 6.78 -16.36 -13.57
N ASP A 223 7.85 -17.15 -13.58
CA ASP A 223 8.06 -18.24 -12.58
C ASP A 223 8.21 -17.77 -11.13
N HIS A 224 8.42 -16.47 -10.93
CA HIS A 224 8.62 -15.84 -9.64
C HIS A 224 7.51 -14.86 -9.29
N ASP A 225 6.47 -14.75 -10.14
CA ASP A 225 5.25 -14.04 -9.76
C ASP A 225 4.57 -14.80 -8.62
N TYR A 226 3.74 -14.13 -7.83
CA TYR A 226 2.98 -14.77 -6.75
C TYR A 226 1.48 -14.46 -6.80
N ASP A 227 1.09 -13.61 -7.75
CA ASP A 227 -0.26 -13.15 -8.02
C ASP A 227 -0.51 -13.06 -9.54
N VAL A 228 -1.74 -12.70 -9.90
CA VAL A 228 -2.18 -12.36 -11.26
C VAL A 228 -2.70 -10.93 -11.21
N ASP A 229 -2.28 -10.09 -12.15
CA ASP A 229 -2.70 -8.69 -12.23
C ASP A 229 -3.70 -8.50 -13.36
N LEU A 230 -4.91 -8.04 -13.02
CA LEU A 230 -5.97 -7.68 -13.96
C LEU A 230 -6.42 -6.24 -13.78
N GLY A 231 -6.83 -5.59 -14.86
CA GLY A 231 -7.32 -4.23 -14.90
C GLY A 231 -8.75 -4.17 -15.44
N LEU A 232 -9.52 -3.20 -14.93
CA LEU A 232 -10.83 -2.82 -15.46
C LEU A 232 -10.91 -1.29 -15.52
N PHE A 233 -11.51 -0.74 -16.56
CA PHE A 233 -11.74 0.69 -16.70
C PHE A 233 -13.02 1.12 -15.96
N ALA A 234 -12.89 2.06 -15.03
CA ALA A 234 -13.97 2.54 -14.15
C ALA A 234 -15.14 3.16 -14.92
N ASP A 235 -14.86 3.82 -16.05
CA ASP A 235 -15.83 4.45 -16.94
C ASP A 235 -16.59 3.45 -17.83
N GLU A 236 -16.15 2.20 -17.86
CA GLU A 236 -16.75 1.12 -18.65
C GLU A 236 -17.53 0.10 -17.80
N ILE A 237 -17.55 0.28 -16.48
CA ILE A 237 -18.12 -0.70 -15.54
C ILE A 237 -19.04 -0.06 -14.51
N ASP A 238 -19.94 -0.87 -13.95
CA ASP A 238 -20.65 -0.55 -12.70
C ASP A 238 -19.83 -1.10 -11.52
N LEU A 239 -19.28 -0.20 -10.70
CA LEU A 239 -18.43 -0.53 -9.56
C LEU A 239 -19.20 -1.23 -8.43
N ASP A 240 -20.48 -0.92 -8.24
CA ASP A 240 -21.32 -1.58 -7.22
C ASP A 240 -21.60 -3.01 -7.66
N ARG A 241 -21.87 -3.21 -8.95
CA ARG A 241 -22.04 -4.55 -9.54
C ARG A 241 -20.76 -5.38 -9.47
N LEU A 242 -19.61 -4.79 -9.75
CA LEU A 242 -18.30 -5.46 -9.61
C LEU A 242 -18.08 -5.88 -8.15
N THR A 243 -18.28 -4.96 -7.21
CA THR A 243 -18.10 -5.21 -5.77
C THR A 243 -18.99 -6.35 -5.31
N ALA A 244 -20.29 -6.32 -5.65
CA ALA A 244 -21.22 -7.38 -5.31
C ALA A 244 -20.80 -8.74 -5.89
N LEU A 245 -20.41 -8.78 -7.18
CA LEU A 245 -19.93 -10.00 -7.82
C LEU A 245 -18.75 -10.60 -7.07
N LEU A 246 -17.70 -9.80 -6.81
CA LEU A 246 -16.45 -10.31 -6.22
C LEU A 246 -16.63 -10.79 -4.77
N HIS A 247 -17.56 -10.20 -4.01
CA HIS A 247 -17.88 -10.65 -2.66
C HIS A 247 -18.73 -11.94 -2.62
N ASP A 248 -19.55 -12.17 -3.65
CA ASP A 248 -20.53 -13.27 -3.69
C ASP A 248 -20.25 -14.34 -4.78
N SER A 249 -18.97 -14.55 -5.15
CA SER A 249 -18.57 -15.54 -6.15
C SER A 249 -17.78 -16.73 -5.60
N PRO A 250 -18.39 -17.69 -4.87
CA PRO A 250 -17.73 -18.96 -4.55
C PRO A 250 -17.30 -19.70 -5.84
N PRO A 251 -16.13 -20.38 -5.85
CA PRO A 251 -15.26 -20.65 -4.71
C PRO A 251 -14.23 -19.54 -4.42
N PHE A 252 -14.24 -18.44 -5.17
CA PHE A 252 -13.36 -17.30 -4.92
C PHE A 252 -13.68 -16.63 -3.58
N ARG A 253 -12.67 -15.98 -2.99
CA ARG A 253 -12.83 -15.15 -1.80
C ARG A 253 -12.21 -13.78 -2.06
N CYS A 254 -13.03 -12.73 -2.06
CA CYS A 254 -12.50 -11.37 -1.99
C CYS A 254 -11.90 -11.16 -0.59
N ILE A 255 -10.57 -11.01 -0.52
CA ILE A 255 -9.82 -10.88 0.73
C ILE A 255 -9.45 -9.43 1.06
N VAL A 256 -9.42 -8.55 0.06
CA VAL A 256 -9.19 -7.11 0.23
C VAL A 256 -10.04 -6.35 -0.78
N THR A 257 -10.66 -5.28 -0.31
CA THR A 257 -11.20 -4.18 -1.11
C THR A 257 -10.54 -2.91 -0.56
N ALA A 258 -9.94 -2.11 -1.41
CA ALA A 258 -9.28 -0.88 -0.98
C ALA A 258 -9.65 0.32 -1.86
N ASP A 259 -9.65 1.47 -1.21
CA ASP A 259 -9.91 2.76 -1.82
C ASP A 259 -8.65 3.62 -1.78
N GLN A 260 -8.53 4.52 -2.76
CA GLN A 260 -7.64 5.66 -2.67
C GLN A 260 -8.44 6.84 -2.12
N THR A 261 -8.00 7.35 -0.96
CA THR A 261 -8.63 8.51 -0.32
C THR A 261 -7.90 9.78 -0.72
N VAL A 262 -8.63 10.70 -1.36
CA VAL A 262 -8.12 12.00 -1.83
C VAL A 262 -8.87 13.16 -1.19
N LEU A 263 -8.18 14.28 -0.98
CA LEU A 263 -8.72 15.55 -0.52
C LEU A 263 -8.66 16.55 -1.68
N THR A 264 -9.74 16.66 -2.44
CA THR A 264 -9.85 17.60 -3.56
C THR A 264 -10.42 18.94 -3.09
N ARG A 265 -10.20 20.01 -3.87
CA ARG A 265 -10.85 21.30 -3.64
C ARG A 265 -11.99 21.48 -4.63
N THR A 266 -13.15 21.90 -4.13
CA THR A 266 -14.25 22.35 -4.98
C THR A 266 -13.87 23.67 -5.68
N PRO A 267 -14.61 24.10 -6.71
CA PRO A 267 -14.43 25.43 -7.30
C PRO A 267 -14.59 26.59 -6.30
N SER A 268 -15.31 26.38 -5.20
CA SER A 268 -15.45 27.36 -4.11
C SER A 268 -14.27 27.36 -3.12
N GLY A 269 -13.28 26.47 -3.31
CA GLY A 269 -12.09 26.34 -2.45
C GLY A 269 -12.28 25.42 -1.23
N ALA A 270 -13.49 24.91 -1.00
CA ALA A 270 -13.80 23.99 0.08
C ALA A 270 -13.14 22.62 -0.16
N LEU A 271 -12.62 21.99 0.90
CA LEU A 271 -12.08 20.64 0.80
C LEU A 271 -13.22 19.62 0.70
N ARG A 272 -13.00 18.59 -0.10
CA ARG A 272 -13.87 17.41 -0.23
C ARG A 272 -13.02 16.16 -0.10
N LEU A 273 -13.46 15.24 0.74
CA LEU A 273 -12.90 13.90 0.81
C LEU A 273 -13.63 12.99 -0.16
N GLU A 274 -12.87 12.35 -1.05
CA GLU A 274 -13.37 11.36 -1.99
C GLU A 274 -12.63 10.03 -1.78
N ARG A 275 -13.37 8.92 -1.88
CA ARG A 275 -12.83 7.56 -1.82
C ARG A 275 -13.12 6.88 -3.14
N LEU A 276 -12.07 6.51 -3.85
CA LEU A 276 -12.15 5.88 -5.16
C LEU A 276 -11.75 4.41 -5.02
N PRO A 277 -12.62 3.44 -5.36
CA PRO A 277 -12.23 2.04 -5.39
C PRO A 277 -11.03 1.83 -6.32
N ILE A 278 -9.95 1.21 -5.84
CA ILE A 278 -8.73 1.06 -6.65
C ILE A 278 -8.28 -0.38 -6.83
N ILE A 279 -8.62 -1.28 -5.91
CA ILE A 279 -8.17 -2.67 -5.99
C ILE A 279 -9.11 -3.62 -5.24
N TYR A 280 -9.30 -4.79 -5.84
CA TYR A 280 -9.88 -5.96 -5.19
C TYR A 280 -8.84 -7.09 -5.26
N LYS A 281 -8.58 -7.75 -4.14
CA LYS A 281 -7.73 -8.95 -4.10
C LYS A 281 -8.62 -10.18 -4.01
N LEU A 282 -8.69 -10.94 -5.09
CA LEU A 282 -9.52 -12.13 -5.20
C LEU A 282 -8.66 -13.39 -5.04
N ARG A 283 -8.87 -14.13 -3.94
CA ARG A 283 -8.18 -15.39 -3.69
C ARG A 283 -8.87 -16.53 -4.44
N HIS A 284 -8.12 -17.20 -5.30
CA HIS A 284 -8.53 -18.42 -6.01
C HIS A 284 -8.33 -19.67 -5.12
N PRO A 285 -9.09 -20.76 -5.30
CA PRO A 285 -8.92 -22.01 -4.52
C PRO A 285 -7.54 -22.65 -4.62
N THR A 286 -6.79 -22.39 -5.69
CA THR A 286 -5.40 -22.85 -5.81
C THR A 286 -4.45 -22.14 -4.83
N GLY A 287 -4.89 -21.03 -4.22
CA GLY A 287 -4.12 -20.21 -3.30
C GLY A 287 -3.45 -19.00 -3.96
N ILE A 288 -3.53 -18.86 -5.28
CA ILE A 288 -3.11 -17.66 -6.02
C ILE A 288 -4.10 -16.53 -5.78
N VAL A 289 -3.59 -15.30 -5.65
CA VAL A 289 -4.40 -14.09 -5.55
C VAL A 289 -4.41 -13.39 -6.89
N THR A 290 -5.58 -12.96 -7.35
CA THR A 290 -5.71 -12.06 -8.49
C THR A 290 -5.99 -10.66 -7.97
N ASP A 291 -5.08 -9.74 -8.26
CA ASP A 291 -5.21 -8.31 -7.99
C ASP A 291 -5.98 -7.67 -9.16
N ILE A 292 -7.20 -7.18 -8.88
CA ILE A 292 -8.07 -6.53 -9.88
C ILE A 292 -8.02 -5.03 -9.62
N PHE A 293 -7.29 -4.31 -10.45
CA PHE A 293 -7.09 -2.86 -10.39
C PHE A 293 -8.16 -2.11 -11.17
N VAL A 294 -8.76 -1.12 -10.53
CA VAL A 294 -9.67 -0.18 -11.19
C VAL A 294 -8.85 0.96 -11.77
N HIS A 295 -8.99 1.18 -13.08
CA HIS A 295 -8.32 2.22 -13.85
C HIS A 295 -9.26 3.38 -14.13
N TYR A 296 -8.77 4.59 -13.97
CA TYR A 296 -9.52 5.82 -14.20
C TYR A 296 -8.85 6.60 -15.33
N ARG A 297 -9.65 7.09 -16.28
CA ARG A 297 -9.18 7.96 -17.36
C ARG A 297 -9.41 9.43 -17.02
N GLU A 298 -8.37 10.23 -17.14
CA GLU A 298 -8.43 11.68 -16.95
C GLU A 298 -7.39 12.37 -17.84
N ALA A 299 -7.82 13.39 -18.59
CA ALA A 299 -6.94 14.26 -19.38
C ALA A 299 -5.95 13.51 -20.33
N GLY A 300 -6.42 12.43 -20.98
CA GLY A 300 -5.59 11.63 -21.91
C GLY A 300 -4.58 10.73 -21.21
N GLN A 301 -4.76 10.50 -19.91
CA GLN A 301 -4.00 9.56 -19.12
C GLN A 301 -4.93 8.51 -18.51
N ALA A 302 -4.39 7.33 -18.25
CA ALA A 302 -5.05 6.29 -17.48
C ALA A 302 -4.25 6.05 -16.20
N TRP A 303 -4.89 6.10 -15.04
CA TRP A 303 -4.24 5.83 -13.76
C TRP A 303 -4.92 4.72 -12.99
N HIS A 304 -4.12 3.94 -12.27
CA HIS A 304 -4.59 2.98 -11.26
C HIS A 304 -3.74 3.13 -10.00
N GLY A 305 -4.04 2.37 -8.95
CA GLY A 305 -3.30 2.53 -7.71
C GLY A 305 -3.55 1.46 -6.67
N SER A 306 -2.85 1.64 -5.56
CA SER A 306 -3.20 1.09 -4.27
C SER A 306 -3.66 2.21 -3.33
N SER A 307 -3.96 1.89 -2.08
CA SER A 307 -4.18 2.90 -1.05
C SER A 307 -2.93 3.79 -0.83
N GLN A 308 -1.73 3.29 -1.19
CA GLN A 308 -0.45 3.96 -0.94
C GLN A 308 0.12 4.66 -2.17
N PHE A 309 -0.12 4.14 -3.38
CA PHE A 309 0.55 4.60 -4.61
C PHE A 309 -0.45 4.82 -5.74
N ARG A 310 -0.13 5.78 -6.61
CA ARG A 310 -0.82 6.03 -7.88
C ARG A 310 0.20 5.89 -9.01
N TRP A 311 -0.17 5.14 -10.04
CA TRP A 311 0.61 4.96 -11.25
C TRP A 311 -0.18 5.50 -12.43
N THR A 312 0.43 6.35 -13.24
CA THR A 312 -0.22 7.06 -14.34
C THR A 312 0.48 6.77 -15.66
N ASN A 313 -0.25 6.18 -16.59
CA ASN A 313 0.20 5.87 -17.93
C ASN A 313 -0.44 6.84 -18.94
N ALA A 314 0.13 6.93 -20.15
CA ALA A 314 -0.63 7.48 -21.27
C ALA A 314 -1.93 6.67 -21.46
N ASP A 315 -3.02 7.31 -21.90
CA ASP A 315 -4.26 6.56 -22.21
C ASP A 315 -4.00 5.53 -23.33
N PHE A 316 -4.67 4.38 -23.25
CA PHE A 316 -4.42 3.23 -24.11
C PHE A 316 -5.71 2.49 -24.46
N GLY A 317 -5.74 1.92 -25.67
CA GLY A 317 -6.75 0.96 -26.09
C GLY A 317 -6.39 -0.46 -25.65
N LEU A 318 -7.28 -1.41 -25.94
CA LEU A 318 -7.07 -2.82 -25.63
C LEU A 318 -7.04 -3.66 -26.91
N GLN A 319 -6.21 -4.70 -26.91
CA GLN A 319 -6.17 -5.72 -27.95
C GLN A 319 -6.22 -7.13 -27.37
N GLU A 320 -6.57 -8.11 -28.20
CA GLU A 320 -6.68 -9.51 -27.82
C GLU A 320 -5.32 -10.22 -27.83
N ARG A 321 -5.05 -11.01 -26.78
CA ARG A 321 -3.89 -11.92 -26.68
C ARG A 321 -4.29 -13.28 -26.13
N THR A 322 -3.66 -14.35 -26.61
CA THR A 322 -3.71 -15.66 -25.94
C THR A 322 -2.58 -15.79 -24.91
N LEU A 323 -2.92 -16.06 -23.66
CA LEU A 323 -1.97 -16.36 -22.58
C LEU A 323 -2.43 -17.62 -21.84
N ALA A 324 -1.57 -18.62 -21.72
CA ALA A 324 -1.89 -19.91 -21.09
C ALA A 324 -3.19 -20.56 -21.62
N GLY A 325 -3.39 -20.51 -22.94
CA GLY A 325 -4.59 -21.03 -23.61
C GLY A 325 -5.88 -20.23 -23.35
N THR A 326 -5.81 -19.11 -22.62
CA THR A 326 -6.93 -18.22 -22.32
C THR A 326 -6.84 -16.98 -23.20
N GLN A 327 -7.94 -16.59 -23.82
CA GLN A 327 -8.02 -15.30 -24.51
C GLN A 327 -8.14 -14.20 -23.45
N VAL A 328 -7.23 -13.23 -23.45
CA VAL A 328 -7.21 -12.07 -22.55
C VAL A 328 -7.15 -10.78 -23.36
N LEU A 329 -7.39 -9.65 -22.71
CA LEU A 329 -7.08 -8.33 -23.27
C LEU A 329 -5.74 -7.83 -22.70
N GLU A 330 -5.04 -6.99 -23.44
CA GLU A 330 -3.85 -6.27 -22.99
C GLU A 330 -3.83 -4.85 -23.59
N PRO A 331 -2.98 -3.93 -23.09
CA PRO A 331 -2.77 -2.65 -23.75
C PRO A 331 -2.41 -2.81 -25.24
N ASP A 332 -2.94 -1.93 -26.09
CA ASP A 332 -2.71 -1.93 -27.55
C ASP A 332 -1.26 -1.63 -27.94
N ASP A 333 -0.53 -0.86 -27.12
CA ASP A 333 0.94 -0.78 -27.13
C ASP A 333 1.52 -1.31 -25.80
N PRO A 334 1.72 -2.65 -25.69
CA PRO A 334 2.21 -3.25 -24.46
C PRO A 334 3.67 -2.88 -24.17
N ALA A 335 4.46 -2.55 -25.19
CA ALA A 335 5.86 -2.16 -25.02
C ALA A 335 5.97 -0.78 -24.37
N LEU A 336 5.18 0.20 -24.84
CA LEU A 336 5.08 1.51 -24.21
C LEU A 336 4.59 1.40 -22.77
N HIS A 337 3.51 0.66 -22.54
CA HIS A 337 2.93 0.49 -21.19
C HIS A 337 3.96 -0.09 -20.20
N LEU A 338 4.72 -1.12 -20.60
CA LEU A 338 5.78 -1.69 -19.77
C LEU A 338 6.97 -0.73 -19.59
N THR A 339 7.30 0.08 -20.59
CA THR A 339 8.34 1.10 -20.47
C THR A 339 7.96 2.21 -19.49
N GLU A 340 6.70 2.62 -19.45
CA GLU A 340 6.21 3.56 -18.45
C GLU A 340 6.25 2.96 -17.04
N ASN A 341 5.87 1.69 -16.87
CA ASN A 341 5.81 1.01 -15.57
C ASN A 341 7.19 0.67 -14.98
N TYR A 342 8.15 0.29 -15.83
CA TYR A 342 9.41 -0.33 -15.38
C TYR A 342 10.67 0.28 -16.02
N GLY A 343 10.55 1.16 -17.02
CA GLY A 343 11.69 1.66 -17.79
C GLY A 343 12.27 0.58 -18.71
N ASP A 344 13.51 0.16 -18.45
CA ASP A 344 14.13 -0.99 -19.13
C ASP A 344 13.57 -2.31 -18.57
N TRP A 345 12.39 -2.69 -19.03
CA TRP A 345 11.68 -3.91 -18.62
C TRP A 345 12.23 -5.19 -19.27
N GLN A 346 12.97 -5.05 -20.38
CA GLN A 346 13.55 -6.17 -21.10
C GLN A 346 14.68 -6.81 -20.30
N THR A 347 15.44 -6.01 -19.56
CA THR A 347 16.50 -6.49 -18.67
C THR A 347 15.94 -6.83 -17.28
N PRO A 348 15.98 -8.10 -16.83
CA PRO A 348 15.47 -8.46 -15.51
C PRO A 348 16.21 -7.76 -14.36
N GLN A 349 15.47 -7.03 -13.52
CA GLN A 349 16.01 -6.35 -12.34
C GLN A 349 15.76 -7.16 -11.07
N LYS A 350 16.84 -7.65 -10.43
CA LYS A 350 16.74 -8.53 -9.25
C LYS A 350 16.34 -7.82 -7.95
N GLN A 351 16.45 -6.50 -7.88
CA GLN A 351 16.21 -5.70 -6.68
C GLN A 351 15.25 -4.54 -6.96
N PHE A 352 14.23 -4.79 -7.78
CA PHE A 352 13.19 -3.81 -8.06
C PHE A 352 12.37 -3.51 -6.81
N GLN A 353 12.27 -2.24 -6.44
CA GLN A 353 11.46 -1.76 -5.33
C GLN A 353 10.36 -0.86 -5.89
N VAL A 354 9.13 -1.35 -5.91
CA VAL A 354 7.95 -0.64 -6.46
C VAL A 354 7.89 0.81 -5.97
N ALA A 355 8.14 1.05 -4.69
CA ALA A 355 8.04 2.37 -4.08
C ALA A 355 9.14 3.39 -4.46
N ILE A 356 10.16 3.01 -5.22
CA ILE A 356 11.21 3.94 -5.68
C ILE A 356 11.64 3.74 -7.13
N ASP A 357 11.43 2.53 -7.68
CA ASP A 357 11.91 2.15 -9.02
C ASP A 357 10.81 2.22 -10.10
N THR A 358 9.53 2.50 -9.77
CA THR A 358 8.44 2.68 -10.76
C THR A 358 8.44 4.11 -11.36
N PRO A 359 8.74 4.30 -12.66
CA PRO A 359 8.88 5.63 -13.27
C PRO A 359 7.57 6.40 -13.38
N ASN A 360 6.46 5.70 -13.62
CA ASN A 360 5.12 6.27 -13.77
C ASN A 360 4.39 6.54 -12.45
N MET A 361 5.04 6.37 -11.31
CA MET A 361 4.43 6.65 -10.02
C MET A 361 4.37 8.16 -9.76
N VAL A 362 3.17 8.64 -9.47
CA VAL A 362 2.88 10.06 -9.21
C VAL A 362 2.36 10.27 -7.78
N LEU A 363 2.51 11.49 -7.28
CA LEU A 363 1.87 11.92 -6.04
C LEU A 363 0.41 12.31 -6.32
N PHE A 364 -0.42 12.26 -5.30
CA PHE A 364 -1.85 12.57 -5.39
C PHE A 364 -2.32 13.27 -4.12
N ASP A 365 -3.37 14.08 -4.22
CA ASP A 365 -3.83 14.97 -3.13
C ASP A 365 -4.34 14.21 -1.91
N SER A 366 -3.43 13.77 -1.04
CA SER A 366 -3.74 13.00 0.15
C SER A 366 -2.65 13.19 1.21
N PRO A 367 -3.00 13.40 2.49
CA PRO A 367 -2.05 13.41 3.60
C PRO A 367 -1.17 12.15 3.61
N LEU A 368 -1.74 11.00 3.25
CA LEU A 368 -1.01 9.73 3.19
C LEU A 368 0.04 9.75 2.07
N SER A 369 -0.29 10.29 0.89
CA SER A 369 0.65 10.44 -0.22
C SER A 369 1.83 11.33 0.16
N ALA A 370 1.56 12.45 0.83
CA ALA A 370 2.60 13.36 1.34
C ALA A 370 3.51 12.66 2.38
N ALA A 371 2.94 11.96 3.35
CA ALA A 371 3.70 11.22 4.36
C ALA A 371 4.54 10.08 3.74
N LEU A 372 3.98 9.35 2.76
CA LEU A 372 4.69 8.30 2.03
C LEU A 372 5.82 8.87 1.17
N ALA A 373 5.65 10.04 0.55
CA ALA A 373 6.73 10.70 -0.18
C ALA A 373 7.91 11.03 0.76
N ILE A 374 7.63 11.56 1.96
CA ILE A 374 8.67 11.81 2.98
C ILE A 374 9.33 10.50 3.44
N TRP A 375 8.56 9.42 3.58
CA TRP A 375 9.13 8.10 3.90
C TRP A 375 10.07 7.60 2.80
N ARG A 376 9.65 7.71 1.53
CA ARG A 376 10.39 7.28 0.34
C ARG A 376 11.72 8.02 0.18
N LEU A 377 11.81 9.32 0.52
CA LEU A 377 13.08 10.03 0.59
C LEU A 377 14.11 9.31 1.48
N GLY A 378 13.65 8.67 2.56
CA GLY A 378 14.47 7.85 3.44
C GLY A 378 14.93 6.51 2.86
N MET A 379 14.25 6.00 1.84
CA MET A 379 14.63 4.76 1.15
C MET A 379 15.64 5.01 0.03
N MET A 380 15.83 6.27 -0.35
CA MET A 380 16.73 6.69 -1.44
C MET A 380 18.16 6.96 -0.98
N THR A 381 18.53 6.66 0.27
CA THR A 381 19.86 7.01 0.80
C THR A 381 21.02 6.31 0.10
N ASP A 382 20.80 5.09 -0.39
CA ASP A 382 21.79 4.32 -1.13
C ASP A 382 21.58 4.42 -2.66
N ARG A 383 20.74 5.36 -3.10
CA ARG A 383 20.40 5.59 -4.51
C ARG A 383 21.08 6.88 -5.01
N PRO A 384 21.20 7.07 -6.34
CA PRO A 384 21.76 8.31 -6.89
C PRO A 384 21.00 9.53 -6.38
N ALA A 385 21.71 10.59 -5.98
CA ALA A 385 21.11 11.82 -5.43
C ALA A 385 20.02 12.42 -6.33
N ALA A 386 20.14 12.25 -7.65
CA ALA A 386 19.14 12.69 -8.62
C ALA A 386 17.74 12.06 -8.38
N GLN A 387 17.63 10.84 -7.82
CA GLN A 387 16.33 10.25 -7.49
C GLN A 387 15.66 10.98 -6.31
N PHE A 388 16.44 11.32 -5.29
CA PHE A 388 15.98 12.10 -4.13
C PHE A 388 15.48 13.48 -4.58
N ASP A 389 16.25 14.14 -5.45
CA ASP A 389 15.92 15.48 -5.95
C ASP A 389 14.68 15.48 -6.83
N ARG A 390 14.52 14.47 -7.70
CA ARG A 390 13.29 14.28 -8.47
C ARG A 390 12.06 14.11 -7.58
N LEU A 391 12.16 13.37 -6.48
CA LEU A 391 11.03 13.23 -5.56
C LEU A 391 10.72 14.55 -4.83
N LEU A 392 11.74 15.34 -4.47
CA LEU A 392 11.50 16.69 -3.94
C LEU A 392 10.82 17.61 -4.97
N ASP A 393 11.23 17.56 -6.23
CA ASP A 393 10.57 18.30 -7.30
C ASP A 393 9.12 17.86 -7.49
N GLN A 394 8.84 16.55 -7.47
CA GLN A 394 7.46 16.03 -7.48
C GLN A 394 6.64 16.53 -6.28
N MET A 395 7.22 16.53 -5.07
CA MET A 395 6.55 17.03 -3.87
C MET A 395 6.27 18.53 -3.94
N LYS A 396 7.17 19.31 -4.53
CA LYS A 396 7.00 20.74 -4.78
C LYS A 396 5.90 21.00 -5.80
N ASP A 397 5.92 20.28 -6.92
CA ASP A 397 4.92 20.43 -8.00
C ASP A 397 3.53 19.99 -7.52
N ALA A 398 3.45 19.00 -6.63
CA ALA A 398 2.22 18.59 -5.93
C ALA A 398 1.80 19.54 -4.79
N GLY A 399 2.56 20.62 -4.52
CA GLY A 399 2.25 21.58 -3.47
C GLY A 399 2.42 21.06 -2.03
N PHE A 400 3.08 19.92 -1.82
CA PHE A 400 3.31 19.36 -0.48
C PHE A 400 4.38 20.11 0.29
N ILE A 401 5.35 20.67 -0.42
CA ILE A 401 6.46 21.42 0.16
C ILE A 401 6.67 22.74 -0.56
N THR A 402 7.19 23.72 0.17
CA THR A 402 7.60 25.01 -0.37
C THR A 402 9.04 25.34 0.05
N ARG A 403 9.67 26.28 -0.67
CA ARG A 403 11.04 26.72 -0.36
C ARG A 403 11.07 27.48 0.96
N SER A 404 12.09 27.19 1.77
CA SER A 404 12.41 27.87 3.02
C SER A 404 13.89 28.30 2.99
N GLY A 405 14.15 29.58 2.70
CA GLY A 405 15.52 30.08 2.48
C GLY A 405 16.14 29.62 1.15
N GLU A 406 17.47 29.77 1.02
CA GLU A 406 18.18 29.50 -0.25
C GLU A 406 18.19 28.00 -0.61
N ASP A 407 18.31 27.09 0.38
CA ASP A 407 18.46 25.64 0.15
C ASP A 407 17.49 24.74 0.93
N GLY A 408 16.54 25.33 1.67
CA GLY A 408 15.61 24.57 2.53
C GLY A 408 14.28 24.25 1.87
N TRP A 409 13.66 23.15 2.31
CA TRP A 409 12.27 22.80 2.03
C TRP A 409 11.51 22.70 3.35
N THR A 410 10.25 23.08 3.36
CA THR A 410 9.32 22.93 4.50
C THR A 410 7.96 22.47 3.98
N ILE A 411 7.15 21.85 4.83
CA ILE A 411 5.76 21.50 4.52
C ILE A 411 5.00 22.78 4.17
N ALA A 412 4.23 22.74 3.07
CA ALA A 412 3.45 23.90 2.67
C ALA A 412 2.41 24.27 3.75
N PRO A 413 2.35 25.54 4.18
CA PRO A 413 1.55 25.94 5.34
C PRO A 413 0.04 25.79 5.14
N ASP A 414 -0.42 25.78 3.90
CA ASP A 414 -1.81 25.61 3.48
C ASP A 414 -2.14 24.18 2.99
N LEU A 415 -1.19 23.26 3.09
CA LEU A 415 -1.35 21.86 2.71
C LEU A 415 -2.52 21.23 3.47
N PHE A 416 -3.59 20.87 2.77
CA PHE A 416 -4.84 20.34 3.34
C PHE A 416 -5.52 21.27 4.36
N ALA A 417 -5.26 22.58 4.33
CA ALA A 417 -6.00 23.53 5.14
C ALA A 417 -7.37 23.85 4.51
N GLU A 418 -8.41 23.94 5.35
CA GLU A 418 -9.68 24.54 4.95
C GLU A 418 -9.47 26.04 4.71
N GLN A 419 -9.93 26.56 3.57
CA GLN A 419 -9.94 28.01 3.37
C GLN A 419 -11.06 28.60 4.23
N ALA A 420 -10.77 29.69 4.95
CA ALA A 420 -11.81 30.45 5.62
C ALA A 420 -12.82 30.93 4.56
N SER A 421 -14.09 30.56 4.72
CA SER A 421 -15.16 31.04 3.85
C SER A 421 -15.11 32.57 3.83
N ARG A 422 -14.97 33.17 2.65
CA ARG A 422 -15.12 34.62 2.46
C ARG A 422 -16.58 35.08 2.55
N ASP A 423 -17.46 34.28 3.14
CA ASP A 423 -18.88 34.56 3.32
C ASP A 423 -19.11 35.11 4.73
N GLY A 424 -18.68 36.35 4.95
CA GLY A 424 -18.84 37.03 6.24
C GLY A 424 -18.56 38.54 6.22
N ALA A 425 -18.49 39.14 5.04
CA ALA A 425 -18.43 40.59 4.87
C ALA A 425 -19.56 41.02 3.93
N GLY A 426 -20.77 41.09 4.48
CA GLY A 426 -21.94 41.73 3.89
C GLY A 426 -22.46 42.79 4.84
#